data_AF-A0A1M7RHF0-F1
#
_entry.id   AF-A0A1M7RHF0-F1
#
_cell.length_a   1.000
_cell.length_b   1.000
_cell.length_c   1.000
_cell.angle_alpha   90.00
_cell.angle_beta   90.00
_cell.angle_gamma   90.00
#
_symmetry.space_group_name_H-M   'P 1'
#
loop_
_entity.id
_entity.type
_entity.pdbx_description
1 polymer ?
#
loop_
_entity_poly.entity_id
_entity_poly.type
_entity_poly.pdbx_seq_one_letter_code
_entity_poly.pdbx_strand_id
1 'polypeptide(L)'
;MKKARIILTMIALSAVLVGTMSFRAKRRGLTNLFYATTGNFSQNGASRNLTYAAEAPYRTFRTDTWELPVSAPFPSPLYTGTTQSTTTVGGAFYFITVVTGSPWPTWLGVYDDNGQ
;
A
#
# COMPACT_ATOMS: atom_id res chain seq x y z
N MET A 1 -8.41 34.71 12.87
CA MET A 1 -8.09 34.45 11.44
C MET A 1 -6.88 33.52 11.20
N LYS A 2 -5.80 33.54 12.02
CA LYS A 2 -4.63 32.66 11.81
C LYS A 2 -4.96 31.15 11.86
N LYS A 3 -5.77 30.71 12.83
CA LYS A 3 -6.12 29.28 12.98
C LYS A 3 -6.88 28.71 11.77
N ALA A 4 -7.84 29.47 11.22
CA ALA A 4 -8.59 29.05 10.04
C ALA A 4 -7.70 28.92 8.79
N ARG A 5 -6.72 29.83 8.62
CA ARG A 5 -5.75 29.73 7.52
C ARG A 5 -4.85 28.50 7.65
N ILE A 6 -4.40 28.17 8.87
CA ILE A 6 -3.57 26.98 9.13
C ILE A 6 -4.33 25.68 8.80
N ILE A 7 -5.59 25.60 9.23
CA ILE A 7 -6.45 24.43 8.95
C ILE A 7 -6.67 24.29 7.44
N LEU A 8 -6.96 25.40 6.74
CA LEU A 8 -7.17 25.39 5.29
C LEU A 8 -5.90 24.96 4.54
N THR A 9 -4.73 25.44 4.96
CA THR A 9 -3.45 25.03 4.35
C THR A 9 -3.16 23.55 4.58
N MET A 10 -3.52 23.00 5.73
CA MET A 10 -3.35 21.57 6.00
C MET A 10 -4.25 20.71 5.11
N ILE A 11 -5.53 21.10 4.95
CA ILE A 11 -6.46 20.39 4.06
C ILE A 11 -5.98 20.44 2.61
N ALA A 12 -5.52 21.61 2.15
CA ALA A 12 -4.98 21.78 0.79
C ALA A 12 -3.73 20.91 0.56
N LEU A 13 -2.80 20.89 1.53
CA LEU A 13 -1.60 20.06 1.44
C LEU A 13 -1.95 18.56 1.40
N SER A 14 -2.87 18.11 2.26
CA SER A 14 -3.34 16.73 2.25
C SER A 14 -4.00 16.36 0.92
N ALA A 15 -4.82 17.25 0.35
CA ALA A 15 -5.45 17.02 -0.95
C ALA A 15 -4.44 16.94 -2.10
N VAL A 16 -3.40 17.80 -2.08
CA VAL A 16 -2.30 17.74 -3.07
C VAL A 16 -1.48 16.45 -2.91
N LEU A 17 -1.19 16.04 -1.67
CA LEU A 17 -0.45 14.80 -1.41
C LEU A 17 -1.24 13.57 -1.89
N VAL A 18 -2.52 13.48 -1.55
CA VAL A 18 -3.42 12.39 -1.99
C VAL A 18 -3.58 12.40 -3.50
N GLY A 19 -3.74 13.58 -4.11
CA GLY A 19 -3.87 13.73 -5.56
C GLY A 19 -2.61 13.30 -6.32
N THR A 20 -1.43 13.69 -5.83
CA THR A 20 -0.15 13.32 -6.45
C THR A 20 0.16 11.83 -6.30
N MET A 21 -0.12 11.22 -5.14
CA MET A 21 -0.01 9.77 -4.95
C MET A 21 -0.98 9.00 -5.86
N SER A 22 -2.24 9.46 -5.96
CA SER A 22 -3.25 8.84 -6.82
C SER A 22 -2.92 8.95 -8.32
N PHE A 23 -2.31 10.07 -8.74
CA PHE A 23 -1.90 10.27 -10.13
C PHE A 23 -0.71 9.38 -10.53
N ARG A 24 0.26 9.18 -9.61
CA ARG A 24 1.35 8.22 -9.81
C ARG A 24 0.82 6.79 -9.93
N ALA A 25 -0.19 6.42 -9.13
CA ALA A 25 -0.82 5.09 -9.21
C ALA A 25 -1.58 4.84 -10.53
N LYS A 26 -2.12 5.88 -11.19
CA LYS A 26 -2.88 5.73 -12.46
C LYS A 26 -2.02 5.73 -13.73
N ARG A 27 -0.83 6.33 -13.72
CA ARG A 27 -0.02 6.52 -14.95
C ARG A 27 0.79 5.31 -15.39
N ARG A 28 0.76 4.25 -14.61
CA ARG A 28 1.33 2.97 -14.97
C ARG A 28 0.17 1.99 -14.81
N GLY A 29 -0.31 1.39 -15.90
CA GLY A 29 -1.21 0.22 -15.86
C GLY A 29 -0.50 -1.01 -15.30
N LEU A 30 0.34 -0.77 -14.30
CA LEU A 30 1.33 -1.60 -13.70
C LEU A 30 0.96 -1.64 -12.23
N THR A 31 0.23 -2.66 -11.81
CA THR A 31 -0.12 -2.81 -10.40
C THR A 31 0.89 -3.73 -9.73
N ASN A 32 1.66 -3.14 -8.81
CA ASN A 32 2.40 -3.91 -7.82
C ASN A 32 1.39 -4.67 -6.95
N LEU A 33 1.78 -5.86 -6.55
CA LEU A 33 0.99 -6.67 -5.65
C LEU A 33 1.42 -6.38 -4.21
N PHE A 34 0.53 -6.65 -3.27
CA PHE A 34 0.76 -6.41 -1.86
C PHE A 34 0.41 -7.66 -1.06
N TYR A 35 1.09 -7.85 0.07
CA TYR A 35 0.72 -8.83 1.09
C TYR A 35 0.09 -8.15 2.29
N ALA A 36 -0.83 -8.87 2.94
CA ALA A 36 -1.21 -8.55 4.31
C ALA A 36 -0.16 -9.10 5.27
N THR A 37 0.48 -8.22 6.04
CA THR A 37 1.44 -8.59 7.08
C THR A 37 1.02 -8.00 8.43
N THR A 38 1.48 -8.58 9.53
CA THR A 38 1.19 -8.09 10.88
C THR A 38 2.48 -7.75 11.60
N GLY A 39 2.52 -6.54 12.17
CA GLY A 39 3.66 -6.04 12.93
C GLY A 39 3.22 -5.43 14.25
N ASN A 40 4.15 -5.32 15.19
CA ASN A 40 3.92 -4.66 16.47
C ASN A 40 4.31 -3.18 16.39
N PHE A 41 3.37 -2.31 16.69
CA PHE A 41 3.54 -0.86 16.66
C PHE A 41 3.49 -0.33 18.08
N SER A 42 4.55 0.34 18.52
CA SER A 42 4.67 0.88 19.88
C SER A 42 4.81 2.39 19.87
N GLN A 43 4.04 3.06 20.71
CA GLN A 43 4.13 4.50 20.93
C GLN A 43 3.67 4.84 22.35
N ASN A 44 4.40 5.73 23.03
CA ASN A 44 4.11 6.17 24.40
C ASN A 44 3.92 5.02 25.40
N GLY A 45 4.71 3.94 25.28
CA GLY A 45 4.62 2.78 26.17
C GLY A 45 3.42 1.85 25.93
N ALA A 46 2.53 2.20 24.99
CA ALA A 46 1.47 1.31 24.51
C ALA A 46 1.91 0.61 23.22
N SER A 47 1.55 -0.67 23.08
CA SER A 47 1.89 -1.47 21.89
C SER A 47 0.63 -2.12 21.33
N ARG A 48 0.55 -2.21 20.00
CA ARG A 48 -0.57 -2.85 19.30
C ARG A 48 -0.08 -3.60 18.08
N ASN A 49 -0.55 -4.83 17.93
CA ASN A 49 -0.37 -5.57 16.69
C ASN A 49 -1.37 -5.06 15.65
N LEU A 50 -0.86 -4.61 14.50
CA LEU A 50 -1.66 -4.11 13.39
C LEU A 50 -1.35 -4.90 12.13
N THR A 51 -2.40 -5.24 11.39
CA THR A 51 -2.28 -5.80 10.05
C THR A 51 -2.23 -4.65 9.03
N TYR A 52 -1.20 -4.65 8.20
CA TYR A 52 -0.96 -3.63 7.19
C TYR A 52 -0.51 -4.26 5.87
N ALA A 53 -0.59 -3.49 4.80
CA ALA A 53 -0.10 -3.87 3.49
C ALA A 53 1.40 -3.64 3.40
N ALA A 54 2.13 -4.68 2.99
CA ALA A 54 3.51 -4.58 2.55
C ALA A 54 3.56 -4.82 1.03
N GLU A 55 4.50 -4.17 0.36
CA GLU A 55 4.75 -4.41 -1.05
C GLU A 55 5.26 -5.84 -1.26
N ALA A 56 4.65 -6.54 -2.21
CA ALA A 56 5.11 -7.85 -2.65
C ALA A 56 6.17 -7.66 -3.75
N PRO A 57 7.13 -8.59 -3.89
CA PRO A 57 8.11 -8.56 -4.98
C PRO A 57 7.49 -9.02 -6.32
N TYR A 58 6.20 -8.76 -6.54
CA TYR A 58 5.45 -9.29 -7.66
C TYR A 58 4.52 -8.25 -8.27
N ARG A 59 4.23 -8.44 -9.56
CA ARG A 59 3.34 -7.61 -10.36
C ARG A 59 2.50 -8.43 -11.33
N THR A 60 1.47 -7.79 -11.90
CA THR A 60 0.43 -8.46 -12.70
C THR A 60 0.67 -8.44 -14.21
N PHE A 61 1.76 -7.83 -14.67
CA PHE A 61 2.06 -7.60 -16.07
C PHE A 61 3.56 -7.75 -16.29
N ARG A 62 3.93 -7.99 -17.54
CA ARG A 62 5.30 -8.17 -17.98
C ARG A 62 5.93 -6.84 -18.41
N THR A 63 7.24 -6.65 -18.22
CA THR A 63 7.95 -5.43 -18.70
C THR A 63 8.85 -5.69 -19.89
N ASP A 64 9.20 -6.95 -20.16
CA ASP A 64 10.04 -7.34 -21.29
C ASP A 64 9.37 -8.47 -22.08
N THR A 65 9.53 -8.48 -23.40
CA THR A 65 9.19 -9.58 -24.31
C THR A 65 9.81 -10.94 -24.02
N TRP A 66 10.83 -11.06 -23.15
CA TRP A 66 11.47 -12.35 -22.79
C TRP A 66 11.27 -12.82 -21.35
N GLU A 67 10.64 -12.01 -20.51
CA GLU A 67 10.39 -12.34 -19.10
C GLU A 67 9.37 -13.50 -18.91
N LEU A 68 9.61 -14.49 -18.07
CA LEU A 68 8.63 -15.56 -17.86
C LEU A 68 7.81 -15.31 -16.59
N PRO A 69 6.52 -15.69 -16.55
CA PRO A 69 5.74 -15.60 -15.33
C PRO A 69 6.35 -16.53 -14.27
N VAL A 70 6.47 -16.03 -13.04
CA VAL A 70 6.96 -16.76 -11.89
C VAL A 70 5.78 -17.33 -11.10
N SER A 71 5.99 -18.50 -10.49
CA SER A 71 5.05 -19.03 -9.51
C SER A 71 5.11 -18.18 -8.25
N ALA A 72 4.02 -17.47 -7.95
CA ALA A 72 3.86 -16.73 -6.71
C ALA A 72 4.08 -17.67 -5.50
N PRO A 73 4.71 -17.20 -4.41
CA PRO A 73 4.92 -17.97 -3.20
C PRO A 73 3.58 -18.15 -2.50
N PHE A 74 2.94 -19.28 -2.79
CA PHE A 74 1.92 -19.86 -1.94
C PHE A 74 2.58 -20.15 -0.58
N PRO A 75 2.01 -19.71 0.56
CA PRO A 75 0.58 -19.58 0.82
C PRO A 75 0.03 -18.15 1.01
N SER A 76 0.83 -17.09 0.86
CA SER A 76 0.36 -15.73 1.19
C SER A 76 -0.46 -15.12 0.04
N PRO A 77 -1.73 -14.73 0.25
CA PRO A 77 -2.52 -14.07 -0.78
C PRO A 77 -1.91 -12.74 -1.21
N LEU A 78 -1.93 -12.49 -2.52
CA LEU A 78 -1.49 -11.25 -3.14
C LEU A 78 -2.69 -10.35 -3.41
N TYR A 79 -2.57 -9.04 -3.23
CA TYR A 79 -3.66 -8.07 -3.42
C TYR A 79 -3.25 -6.99 -4.42
N THR A 80 -4.19 -6.52 -5.23
CA THR A 80 -3.93 -5.53 -6.30
C THR A 80 -4.05 -4.08 -5.89
N GLY A 81 -4.39 -3.81 -4.63
CA GLY A 81 -4.68 -2.46 -4.20
C GLY A 81 -4.62 -2.30 -2.69
N THR A 82 -4.35 -1.06 -2.30
CA THR A 82 -4.23 -0.65 -0.91
C THR A 82 -4.98 0.65 -0.68
N THR A 83 -5.42 0.89 0.55
CA THR A 83 -5.88 2.20 1.00
C THR A 83 -5.12 2.64 2.24
N GLN A 84 -5.03 3.95 2.45
CA GLN A 84 -4.55 4.49 3.71
C GLN A 84 -5.69 4.48 4.73
N SER A 85 -5.40 4.00 5.92
CA SER A 85 -6.29 3.96 7.07
C SER A 85 -5.61 4.58 8.28
N THR A 86 -6.42 5.02 9.23
CA THR A 86 -5.94 5.60 10.49
C THR A 86 -6.38 4.75 11.66
N THR A 87 -5.50 4.57 12.62
CA THR A 87 -5.79 3.93 13.91
C THR A 87 -5.15 4.72 15.04
N THR A 88 -5.43 4.34 16.29
CA THR A 88 -4.80 4.95 17.45
C THR A 88 -4.02 3.92 18.27
N VAL A 89 -2.83 4.33 18.71
CA VAL A 89 -1.95 3.56 19.61
C VAL A 89 -1.48 4.53 20.70
N GLY A 90 -1.72 4.20 21.97
CA GLY A 90 -1.34 5.08 23.09
C GLY A 90 -1.94 6.49 23.03
N GLY A 91 -3.13 6.64 22.44
CA GLY A 91 -3.82 7.94 22.28
C GLY A 91 -3.33 8.80 21.11
N ALA A 92 -2.31 8.39 20.38
CA ALA A 92 -1.79 9.09 19.19
C ALA A 92 -2.34 8.47 17.89
N PHE A 93 -2.51 9.30 16.86
CA PHE A 93 -2.88 8.83 15.53
C PHE A 93 -1.73 8.13 14.83
N TYR A 94 -2.03 7.00 14.22
CA TYR A 94 -1.12 6.21 13.41
C TYR A 94 -1.72 5.99 12.02
N PHE A 95 -0.94 6.27 10.98
CA PHE A 95 -1.33 5.99 9.60
C PHE A 95 -0.81 4.61 9.22
N ILE A 96 -1.69 3.76 8.72
CA ILE A 96 -1.32 2.44 8.17
C ILE A 96 -1.86 2.32 6.76
N THR A 97 -1.16 1.57 5.93
CA THR A 97 -1.67 1.13 4.64
C THR A 97 -2.31 -0.24 4.83
N VAL A 98 -3.49 -0.49 4.28
CA VAL A 98 -4.17 -1.79 4.36
C VAL A 98 -4.55 -2.28 2.97
N VAL A 99 -4.56 -3.60 2.79
CA VAL A 99 -4.98 -4.22 1.52
C VAL A 99 -6.48 -4.03 1.32
N THR A 100 -6.89 -3.64 0.11
CA THR A 100 -8.30 -3.40 -0.26
C THR A 100 -8.68 -3.94 -1.63
N GLY A 101 -7.70 -4.32 -2.46
CA GLY A 101 -7.97 -4.97 -3.74
C GLY A 101 -8.54 -6.37 -3.56
N SER A 102 -9.11 -6.93 -4.63
CA SER A 102 -9.39 -8.38 -4.68
C SER A 102 -8.07 -9.16 -4.54
N PRO A 103 -8.08 -10.35 -3.91
CA PRO A 103 -6.97 -11.29 -4.04
C PRO A 103 -6.68 -11.52 -5.52
N TRP A 104 -5.41 -11.45 -5.90
CA TRP A 104 -4.95 -11.77 -7.25
C TRP A 104 -4.95 -13.29 -7.45
N PRO A 105 -5.58 -13.81 -8.51
CA PRO A 105 -5.53 -15.23 -8.81
C PRO A 105 -4.13 -15.62 -9.28
N THR A 106 -3.35 -16.29 -8.43
CA THR A 106 -1.93 -16.63 -8.71
C THR A 106 -1.74 -17.53 -9.93
N TRP A 107 -2.78 -18.25 -10.37
CA TRP A 107 -2.78 -19.05 -11.59
C TRP A 107 -2.80 -18.22 -12.88
N LEU A 108 -3.16 -16.92 -12.81
CA LEU A 108 -3.00 -16.00 -13.95
C LEU A 108 -1.54 -15.62 -14.21
N GLY A 109 -0.62 -16.13 -13.39
CA GLY A 109 0.79 -15.76 -13.41
C GLY A 109 1.03 -14.43 -12.71
N VAL A 110 2.24 -14.27 -12.19
CA VAL A 110 2.78 -13.01 -11.72
C VAL A 110 4.19 -12.85 -12.28
N TYR A 111 4.73 -11.65 -12.25
CA TYR A 111 6.09 -11.36 -12.70
C TYR A 111 6.90 -10.80 -11.54
N ASP A 112 8.22 -10.99 -11.56
CA ASP A 112 9.10 -10.45 -10.52
C ASP A 112 9.18 -8.92 -10.65
N ASP A 113 9.01 -8.23 -9.53
CA ASP A 113 9.16 -6.77 -9.43
C ASP A 113 10.46 -6.38 -8.70
N ASN A 114 11.10 -7.33 -7.99
CA ASN A 114 12.34 -7.11 -7.22
C ASN A 114 13.63 -7.40 -8.01
N GLY A 115 13.55 -7.34 -9.34
CA GLY A 115 14.67 -7.41 -10.29
C GLY A 115 14.69 -6.24 -11.30
N GLN A 116 14.02 -5.14 -10.99
CA GLN A 116 13.98 -3.88 -11.74
C GLN A 116 14.49 -2.69 -10.92
#